data_AF-A0A1R3V3Y2-F1
#
_entry.id   AF-A0A1R3V3Y2-F1
#
_cell.length_a   1.000
_cell.length_b   1.000
_cell.length_c   1.000
_cell.angle_alpha   90.00
_cell.angle_beta   90.00
_cell.angle_gamma   90.00
#
_symmetry.space_group_name_H-M   'P 1'
#
loop_
_entity.id
_entity.type
_entity.pdbx_description
1 polymer ?
#
loop_
_entity_poly.entity_id
_entity_poly.type
_entity_poly.pdbx_seq_one_letter_code
_entity_poly.pdbx_strand_id
1 'polypeptide(L)'
;MKITYVYNNFGDPKGYGTSTVYTVNGATETKVQEQKCTTKTVQNFNNLPTGAITQVSGNKKYLTTCTNTMYPANGAGAVIDVSLMDSLFLQMDVPSAQPPRLKSNDASTSNRLDIDGVEVVNGEKVDIFTAVRGTALTLDLNRRNAFTTPPATGRRS
;
A
#
# COMPACT_ATOMS: atom_id res chain seq x y z
N MET A 1 9.14 10.91 -12.33
CA MET A 1 8.11 9.84 -12.36
C MET A 1 6.95 10.26 -11.47
N LYS A 2 5.73 9.82 -11.77
CA LYS A 2 4.54 10.07 -10.95
C LYS A 2 3.72 8.79 -10.83
N ILE A 3 3.21 8.50 -9.64
CA ILE A 3 2.27 7.41 -9.40
C ILE A 3 1.02 8.01 -8.77
N THR A 4 -0.15 7.74 -9.36
CA THR A 4 -1.44 8.16 -8.81
C THR A 4 -2.22 6.96 -8.34
N TYR A 5 -2.98 7.12 -7.25
CA TYR A 5 -3.85 6.10 -6.72
C TYR A 5 -5.29 6.62 -6.66
N VAL A 6 -6.24 5.81 -7.13
CA VAL A 6 -7.68 6.09 -7.03
C VAL A 6 -8.35 4.93 -6.33
N TYR A 7 -8.94 5.18 -5.16
CA TYR A 7 -9.72 4.17 -4.45
C TYR A 7 -10.94 3.74 -5.30
N ASN A 8 -11.18 2.44 -5.42
CA ASN A 8 -12.23 1.92 -6.31
C ASN A 8 -13.64 1.93 -5.68
N ASN A 9 -13.78 2.40 -4.44
CA ASN A 9 -15.05 2.51 -3.71
C ASN A 9 -15.87 1.20 -3.62
N PHE A 10 -15.24 0.03 -3.74
CA PHE A 10 -15.97 -1.24 -3.64
C PHE A 10 -16.32 -1.66 -2.20
N GLY A 11 -16.18 -0.74 -1.24
CA GLY A 11 -16.63 -0.92 0.14
C GLY A 11 -15.84 -1.99 0.89
N ASP A 12 -14.66 -2.34 0.40
CA ASP A 12 -13.79 -3.30 1.08
C ASP A 12 -12.97 -2.63 2.19
N PRO A 13 -12.57 -3.38 3.22
CA PRO A 13 -11.92 -2.79 4.39
C PRO A 13 -10.47 -2.38 4.15
N LYS A 14 -9.84 -2.85 3.07
CA LYS A 14 -8.42 -2.64 2.77
C LYS A 14 -8.19 -1.53 1.75
N GLY A 15 -9.26 -1.03 1.15
CA GLY A 15 -9.22 0.18 0.36
C GLY A 15 -8.56 -0.01 -0.99
N TYR A 16 -8.65 -1.19 -1.63
CA TYR A 16 -8.01 -1.48 -2.93
C TYR A 16 -8.44 -0.49 -4.04
N GLY A 17 -7.62 -0.30 -5.06
CA GLY A 17 -7.84 0.78 -6.02
C GLY A 17 -7.13 0.60 -7.35
N THR A 18 -7.04 1.70 -8.08
CA THR A 18 -6.32 1.77 -9.36
C THR A 18 -5.07 2.63 -9.18
N SER A 19 -3.92 2.03 -9.41
CA SER A 19 -2.64 2.72 -9.47
C SER A 19 -2.27 3.00 -10.92
N THR A 20 -1.87 4.22 -11.24
CA THR A 20 -1.34 4.56 -12.57
C THR A 20 0.04 5.17 -12.46
N VAL A 21 0.98 4.66 -13.25
CA VAL A 21 2.37 5.10 -13.29
C VAL A 21 2.61 5.91 -14.56
N TYR A 22 3.28 7.04 -14.39
CA TYR A 22 3.65 7.95 -15.45
C TYR A 22 5.16 8.21 -15.44
N THR A 23 5.77 8.17 -16.62
CA THR A 23 7.05 8.84 -16.85
C THR A 23 6.79 10.33 -17.00
N VAL A 24 7.65 11.16 -16.42
CA VAL A 24 7.51 12.62 -16.43
C VAL A 24 8.75 13.18 -17.12
N ASN A 25 8.55 13.95 -18.19
CA ASN A 25 9.60 14.68 -18.91
C ASN A 25 9.18 16.14 -19.04
N GLY A 26 9.75 17.01 -18.19
CA GLY A 26 9.29 18.39 -18.02
C GLY A 26 7.82 18.42 -17.56
N ALA A 27 6.98 19.15 -18.29
CA ALA A 27 5.53 19.21 -18.04
C ALA A 27 4.73 18.04 -18.63
N THR A 28 5.37 17.13 -19.38
CA THR A 28 4.69 16.02 -20.05
C THR A 28 4.65 14.80 -19.16
N GLU A 29 3.44 14.31 -18.86
CA GLU A 29 3.21 13.05 -18.17
C GLU A 29 2.76 11.98 -19.18
N THR A 30 3.49 10.88 -19.29
CA THR A 30 3.15 9.75 -20.17
C THR A 30 2.82 8.54 -19.33
N LYS A 31 1.59 8.02 -19.47
CA LYS A 31 1.16 6.80 -18.81
C LYS A 31 1.95 5.61 -19.36
N VAL A 32 2.58 4.85 -18.48
CA VAL A 32 3.42 3.70 -18.86
C VAL A 32 2.91 2.39 -18.27
N GLN A 33 2.12 2.47 -17.19
CA GLN A 33 1.54 1.30 -16.55
C GLN A 33 0.30 1.67 -15.75
N GLU A 34 -0.68 0.77 -15.70
CA GLU A 34 -1.82 0.84 -14.80
C GLU A 34 -2.00 -0.51 -14.10
N GLN A 35 -2.22 -0.49 -12.80
CA GLN A 35 -2.71 -1.64 -12.05
C GLN A 35 -4.11 -1.33 -11.56
N LYS A 36 -5.09 -2.08 -12.05
CA LYS A 36 -6.48 -1.94 -11.63
C LYS A 36 -6.87 -3.11 -10.74
N CYS A 37 -7.21 -2.83 -9.49
CA CYS A 37 -7.75 -3.82 -8.57
C CYS A 37 -9.26 -3.69 -8.46
N THR A 38 -9.96 -4.82 -8.43
CA THR A 38 -11.40 -4.92 -8.18
C THR A 38 -11.68 -5.84 -7.02
N THR A 39 -12.50 -5.40 -6.08
CA THR A 39 -12.89 -6.18 -4.90
C THR A 39 -14.35 -6.58 -4.97
N LYS A 40 -14.68 -7.82 -4.60
CA LYS A 40 -16.06 -8.30 -4.46
C LYS A 40 -16.23 -9.17 -3.23
N THR A 41 -17.45 -9.22 -2.69
CA THR A 41 -17.80 -10.17 -1.62
C THR A 41 -18.06 -11.55 -2.22
N VAL A 42 -17.56 -12.60 -1.58
CA VAL A 42 -17.75 -14.01 -1.98
C VAL A 42 -18.26 -14.83 -0.78
N GLN A 43 -18.88 -15.98 -1.03
CA GLN A 43 -19.34 -16.88 0.04
C GLN A 43 -18.22 -17.78 0.57
N ASN A 44 -17.29 -18.16 -0.30
CA ASN A 44 -16.13 -18.98 0.01
C ASN A 44 -14.96 -18.62 -0.94
N PHE A 45 -13.80 -19.21 -0.68
CA PHE A 45 -12.55 -18.98 -1.41
C PHE A 45 -12.20 -20.15 -2.33
N ASN A 46 -13.19 -20.79 -2.93
CA ASN A 46 -12.95 -21.92 -3.84
C ASN A 46 -12.68 -21.42 -5.26
N ASN A 47 -11.79 -22.11 -5.99
CA ASN A 47 -11.46 -21.82 -7.40
C ASN A 47 -11.07 -20.37 -7.66
N LEU A 48 -10.11 -19.86 -6.87
CA LEU A 48 -9.65 -18.49 -7.02
C LEU A 48 -8.79 -18.32 -8.27
N PRO A 49 -8.90 -17.17 -8.97
CA PRO A 49 -7.94 -16.83 -10.01
C PRO A 49 -6.54 -16.67 -9.42
N THR A 50 -5.53 -16.96 -10.23
CA THR A 50 -4.12 -16.82 -9.83
C THR A 50 -3.82 -15.37 -9.43
N GLY A 51 -3.12 -15.19 -8.31
CA GLY A 51 -2.79 -13.86 -7.78
C GLY A 51 -3.96 -13.13 -7.13
N ALA A 52 -5.11 -13.81 -6.92
CA ALA A 52 -6.20 -13.20 -6.18
C ALA A 52 -5.84 -13.04 -4.70
N ILE A 53 -6.27 -11.91 -4.14
CA ILE A 53 -6.04 -11.55 -2.75
C ILE A 53 -7.34 -11.82 -1.98
N THR A 54 -7.24 -12.66 -0.96
CA THR A 54 -8.38 -13.00 -0.10
C THR A 54 -8.33 -12.21 1.20
N GLN A 55 -9.49 -11.74 1.65
CA GLN A 55 -9.61 -11.07 2.93
C GLN A 55 -10.89 -11.50 3.64
N VAL A 56 -10.81 -11.68 4.96
CA VAL A 56 -11.99 -11.83 5.82
C VAL A 56 -12.08 -10.59 6.70
N SER A 57 -13.29 -10.02 6.83
CA SER A 57 -13.57 -8.97 7.80
C SER A 57 -14.98 -9.16 8.35
N GLY A 58 -15.06 -9.42 9.65
CA GLY A 58 -16.26 -9.94 10.29
C GLY A 58 -16.72 -11.23 9.59
N ASN A 59 -18.00 -11.29 9.24
CA ASN A 59 -18.60 -12.43 8.56
C ASN A 59 -18.48 -12.36 7.02
N LYS A 60 -17.86 -11.32 6.47
CA LYS A 60 -17.73 -11.12 5.02
C LYS A 60 -16.37 -11.60 4.53
N LYS A 61 -16.37 -12.24 3.36
CA LYS A 61 -15.18 -12.65 2.64
C LYS A 61 -15.07 -11.82 1.37
N TYR A 62 -13.92 -11.20 1.16
CA TYR A 62 -13.62 -10.35 0.02
C TYR A 62 -12.57 -11.03 -0.84
N LEU A 63 -12.82 -11.00 -2.15
CA LEU A 63 -11.90 -11.45 -3.17
C LEU A 63 -11.51 -10.23 -4.00
N THR A 64 -10.22 -9.95 -4.03
CA THR A 64 -9.65 -8.88 -4.85
C THR A 64 -8.81 -9.47 -5.97
N THR A 65 -8.97 -8.96 -7.17
CA THR A 65 -8.13 -9.29 -8.33
C THR A 65 -7.53 -8.02 -8.88
N CYS A 66 -6.23 -8.03 -9.16
CA CYS A 66 -5.51 -6.92 -9.75
C CYS A 66 -5.02 -7.29 -11.15
N THR A 67 -5.15 -6.37 -12.10
CA THR A 67 -4.68 -6.55 -13.47
C THR A 67 -3.73 -5.44 -13.84
N ASN A 68 -2.55 -5.80 -14.34
CA ASN A 68 -1.58 -4.86 -14.85
C ASN A 68 -1.79 -4.66 -16.36
N THR A 69 -1.83 -3.40 -16.80
CA THR A 69 -1.87 -3.00 -18.21
C THR A 69 -0.66 -2.13 -18.48
N MET A 70 0.16 -2.52 -19.46
CA MET A 70 1.35 -1.76 -19.88
C MET A 70 1.00 -0.83 -21.03
N TYR A 71 1.63 0.34 -21.06
CA TYR A 71 1.45 1.35 -22.10
C TYR A 71 2.83 1.78 -22.63
N PRO A 72 3.10 1.64 -23.94
CA PRO A 72 2.29 0.95 -24.95
C PRO A 72 2.11 -0.55 -24.63
N ALA A 73 1.13 -1.19 -25.28
CA ALA A 73 0.86 -2.61 -25.08
C ALA A 73 2.12 -3.45 -25.36
N ASN A 74 2.37 -4.46 -24.51
CA ASN A 74 3.59 -5.29 -24.51
C ASN A 74 4.90 -4.56 -24.18
N GLY A 75 4.85 -3.30 -23.74
CA GLY A 75 6.02 -2.63 -23.17
C GLY A 75 6.48 -3.30 -21.86
N ALA A 76 7.74 -3.08 -21.49
CA ALA A 76 8.32 -3.59 -20.24
C ALA A 76 7.65 -3.02 -18.96
N GLY A 77 6.79 -2.01 -19.10
CA GLY A 77 6.23 -1.25 -17.98
C GLY A 77 7.21 -0.23 -17.42
N ALA A 78 6.90 0.32 -16.24
CA ALA A 78 7.81 1.24 -15.56
C ALA A 78 8.84 0.45 -14.76
N VAL A 79 10.12 0.56 -15.11
CA VAL A 79 11.21 0.15 -14.22
C VAL A 79 11.50 1.32 -13.28
N ILE A 80 11.30 1.09 -11.98
CA ILE A 80 11.61 2.06 -10.94
C ILE A 80 12.98 1.68 -10.38
N ASP A 81 14.02 2.37 -10.84
CA ASP A 81 15.32 2.29 -10.19
C ASP A 81 15.34 3.26 -9.00
N VAL A 82 15.15 2.72 -7.81
CA VAL A 82 15.15 3.51 -6.57
C VAL A 82 16.53 4.03 -6.20
N SER A 83 17.62 3.50 -6.80
CA SER A 83 18.98 4.02 -6.56
C SER A 83 19.22 5.38 -7.20
N LEU A 84 18.44 5.73 -8.22
CA LEU A 84 18.48 7.00 -8.92
C LEU A 84 17.52 8.05 -8.31
N MET A 85 16.85 7.73 -7.20
CA MET A 85 15.92 8.65 -6.52
C MET A 85 16.62 9.44 -5.43
N ASP A 86 16.49 10.78 -5.47
CA ASP A 86 17.03 11.66 -4.43
C ASP A 86 16.37 11.43 -3.06
N SER A 87 15.08 11.06 -3.05
CA SER A 87 14.34 10.78 -1.81
C SER A 87 13.13 9.88 -2.09
N LEU A 88 12.90 8.90 -1.21
CA LEU A 88 11.69 8.10 -1.19
C LEU A 88 11.14 8.01 0.23
N PHE A 89 9.87 8.35 0.40
CA PHE A 89 9.18 8.36 1.69
C PHE A 89 7.67 8.22 1.51
N LEU A 90 7.00 7.67 2.52
CA LEU A 90 5.54 7.72 2.65
C LEU A 90 5.10 9.10 3.14
N GLN A 91 4.10 9.67 2.45
CA GLN A 91 3.35 10.83 2.89
C GLN A 91 1.86 10.48 3.03
N MET A 92 1.28 10.82 4.17
CA MET A 92 -0.17 10.78 4.39
C MET A 92 -0.71 12.21 4.47
N ASP A 93 -1.79 12.48 3.73
CA ASP A 93 -2.56 13.72 3.86
C ASP A 93 -3.82 13.43 4.69
N VAL A 94 -3.84 13.94 5.91
CA VAL A 94 -4.90 13.78 6.90
C VAL A 94 -5.42 15.18 7.23
N PRO A 95 -6.46 15.68 6.54
CA PRO A 95 -6.91 17.07 6.66
C PRO A 95 -7.32 17.49 8.08
N SER A 96 -7.67 16.53 8.94
CA SER A 96 -8.03 16.76 10.34
C SER A 96 -6.84 16.77 11.30
N ALA A 97 -5.64 16.39 10.86
CA ALA A 97 -4.43 16.37 11.69
C ALA A 97 -3.74 17.74 11.75
N GLN A 98 -2.95 17.95 12.81
CA GLN A 98 -2.09 19.12 13.01
C GLN A 98 -0.65 18.65 13.21
N PRO A 99 0.24 18.71 12.20
CA PRO A 99 0.01 19.18 10.82
C PRO A 99 -0.74 18.15 9.94
N PRO A 100 -1.41 18.58 8.85
CA PRO A 100 -2.22 17.69 8.02
C PRO A 100 -1.38 16.75 7.14
N ARG A 101 -0.11 17.05 6.91
CA ARG A 101 0.80 16.20 6.13
C ARG A 101 1.80 15.53 7.05
N LEU A 102 1.78 14.21 7.06
CA LEU A 102 2.66 13.38 7.87
C LEU A 102 3.63 12.66 6.94
N LYS A 103 4.94 12.73 7.21
CA LYS A 103 5.98 12.18 6.35
C LYS A 103 6.93 11.29 7.15
N SER A 104 7.27 10.14 6.57
CA SER A 104 8.20 9.17 7.17
C SER A 104 9.64 9.68 7.25
N ASN A 105 10.06 10.54 6.33
CA ASN A 105 11.39 11.15 6.33
C ASN A 105 11.47 12.48 7.12
N ASP A 106 10.42 12.84 7.86
CA ASP A 106 10.36 14.05 8.68
C ASP A 106 10.22 13.67 10.16
N ALA A 107 11.29 13.90 10.93
CA ALA A 107 11.38 13.58 12.35
C ALA A 107 10.30 14.25 13.23
N SER A 108 9.65 15.31 12.73
CA SER A 108 8.59 16.02 13.45
C SER A 108 7.19 15.42 13.26
N THR A 109 7.02 14.52 12.28
CA THR A 109 5.72 13.93 11.94
C THR A 109 5.73 12.42 11.78
N SER A 110 6.92 11.81 11.63
CA SER A 110 7.14 10.38 11.47
C SER A 110 6.63 9.55 12.64
N ASN A 111 6.70 10.07 13.86
CA ASN A 111 6.15 9.44 15.07
C ASN A 111 4.63 9.26 15.03
N ARG A 112 3.94 9.99 14.15
CA ARG A 112 2.50 9.82 13.91
C ARG A 112 2.20 8.76 12.86
N LEU A 113 3.22 8.11 12.29
CA LEU A 113 3.08 6.99 11.38
C LEU A 113 3.32 5.71 12.17
N ASP A 114 2.28 4.88 12.25
CA ASP A 114 2.37 3.54 12.82
C ASP A 114 2.85 2.56 11.72
N ILE A 115 3.98 1.89 11.96
CA ILE A 115 4.58 0.93 11.05
C ILE A 115 4.60 -0.43 11.77
N ASP A 116 3.89 -1.42 11.23
CA ASP A 116 3.75 -2.76 11.80
C ASP A 116 3.25 -2.80 13.27
N GLY A 117 2.44 -1.83 13.69
CA GLY A 117 1.93 -1.75 15.06
C GLY A 117 2.93 -1.16 16.06
N VAL A 118 4.04 -0.60 15.56
CA VAL A 118 5.09 0.04 16.35
C VAL A 118 5.07 1.54 16.04
N GLU A 119 4.84 2.34 17.08
CA GLU A 119 4.98 3.78 17.01
C GLU A 119 6.45 4.14 16.81
N VAL A 120 6.71 5.01 15.84
CA VAL A 120 8.05 5.49 15.55
C VAL A 120 8.48 6.43 16.67
N VAL A 121 9.70 6.27 17.16
CA VAL A 121 10.24 7.10 18.24
C VAL A 121 10.22 8.57 17.82
N ASN A 122 9.76 9.44 18.71
CA ASN A 122 9.72 10.88 18.46
C ASN A 122 11.13 11.42 18.14
N GLY A 123 11.26 12.16 17.04
CA GLY A 123 12.53 12.67 16.55
C GLY A 123 13.29 11.74 15.60
N GLU A 124 12.81 10.52 15.35
CA GLU A 124 13.43 9.59 14.41
C GLU A 124 12.74 9.58 13.05
N LYS A 125 13.48 9.28 11.98
CA LYS A 125 12.91 9.08 10.64
C LYS A 125 12.70 7.60 10.39
N VAL A 126 11.69 7.27 9.60
CA VAL A 126 11.46 5.91 9.11
C VAL A 126 12.08 5.76 7.73
N ASP A 127 13.03 4.85 7.62
CA ASP A 127 13.43 4.30 6.32
C ASP A 127 12.41 3.21 5.92
N ILE A 128 11.63 3.53 4.90
CA ILE A 128 10.53 2.69 4.42
C ILE A 128 11.02 1.35 3.86
N PHE A 129 12.30 1.21 3.47
CA PHE A 129 12.84 -0.05 3.01
C PHE A 129 13.21 -0.97 4.18
N THR A 130 13.65 -0.40 5.30
CA THR A 130 13.86 -1.17 6.54
C THR A 130 12.57 -1.54 7.25
N ALA A 131 11.51 -0.77 7.06
CA ALA A 131 10.16 -1.14 7.47
C ALA A 131 9.64 -2.37 6.69
N VAL A 132 10.02 -2.52 5.42
CA VAL A 132 9.59 -3.62 4.55
C VAL A 132 10.70 -4.67 4.45
N ARG A 133 11.04 -5.36 5.55
CA ARG A 133 12.05 -6.44 5.51
C ARG A 133 11.47 -7.72 4.90
N GLY A 134 11.96 -8.07 3.71
CA GLY A 134 11.99 -9.44 3.19
C GLY A 134 11.09 -9.71 1.98
N THR A 135 11.75 -9.99 0.85
CA THR A 135 11.21 -10.42 -0.46
C THR A 135 10.53 -9.35 -1.31
N ALA A 136 11.25 -8.89 -2.35
CA ALA A 136 10.80 -8.12 -3.50
C ALA A 136 10.03 -6.81 -3.22
N LEU A 137 10.52 -5.69 -3.77
CA LEU A 137 9.71 -4.49 -3.96
C LEU A 137 8.67 -4.75 -5.06
N THR A 138 7.68 -5.60 -4.77
CA THR A 138 6.38 -5.44 -5.37
C THR A 138 5.79 -4.23 -4.64
N LEU A 139 5.51 -3.13 -5.35
CA LEU A 139 4.61 -2.09 -4.85
C LEU A 139 3.21 -2.73 -4.69
N ASP A 140 3.06 -3.58 -3.67
CA ASP A 140 1.79 -4.11 -3.23
C ASP A 140 1.30 -3.17 -2.13
N LEU A 141 0.42 -2.24 -2.53
CA LEU A 141 -0.20 -1.24 -1.66
C LEU A 141 -1.11 -1.87 -0.57
N ASN A 142 -1.08 -3.20 -0.34
CA ASN A 142 -2.10 -3.95 0.40
C ASN A 142 -1.64 -4.78 1.60
N ARG A 143 -0.41 -4.64 2.09
CA ARG A 143 -0.03 -5.25 3.38
C ARG A 143 -0.11 -4.25 4.53
N ARG A 144 -1.33 -3.99 5.01
CA ARG A 144 -1.58 -3.75 6.44
C ARG A 144 -2.88 -4.46 6.84
N ASN A 145 -2.75 -5.45 7.71
CA ASN A 145 -3.67 -5.76 8.80
C ASN A 145 -3.20 -7.03 9.53
N ALA A 146 -2.62 -6.84 10.71
CA ALA A 146 -2.69 -7.81 11.80
C ALA A 146 -2.56 -7.08 13.15
N PHE A 147 -3.54 -6.22 13.45
CA PHE A 147 -3.94 -6.02 14.84
C PHE A 147 -4.52 -7.36 15.32
N THR A 148 -3.70 -8.18 15.95
CA THR A 148 -4.17 -9.26 16.82
C THR A 148 -3.37 -9.14 18.11
N THR A 149 -4.03 -8.65 19.16
CA THR A 149 -3.57 -8.85 20.53
C THR A 149 -3.41 -10.37 20.77
N PRO A 150 -2.34 -10.82 21.43
CA PRO A 150 -2.29 -12.20 21.91
C PRO A 150 -3.25 -12.36 23.09
N PRO A 151 -3.94 -13.51 23.24
CA PRO A 151 -4.61 -13.82 24.49
C PRO A 151 -3.55 -14.01 25.58
N ALA A 152 -3.70 -13.28 26.68
CA ALA A 152 -2.91 -13.49 27.88
C ALA A 152 -3.06 -14.95 28.35
N THR A 153 -1.97 -15.70 28.32
CA THR A 153 -1.87 -17.01 28.96
C THR A 153 -1.59 -16.86 30.46
N GLY A 154 -2.40 -17.55 31.27
CA GLY A 154 -2.14 -17.91 32.67
C GLY A 154 -3.07 -17.22 33.66
N ARG A 155 -3.60 -17.84 34.72
CA ARG A 155 -3.32 -19.14 35.35
C ARG A 155 -4.44 -19.35 36.40
N ARG A 156 -4.78 -20.60 36.68
CA ARG A 156 -5.66 -21.04 37.79
C ARG A 156 -5.32 -20.38 39.12
N SER A 157 -6.35 -20.02 39.88
CA SER A 157 -6.54 -20.26 41.33
C SER A 157 -8.03 -20.21 41.60
#